data_AF-A0AAD9PXE1-F1
#
_entry.id   AF-A0AAD9PXE1-F1
#
_cell.length_a   1.000
_cell.length_b   1.000
_cell.length_c   1.000
_cell.angle_alpha   90.00
_cell.angle_beta   90.00
_cell.angle_gamma   90.00
#
_symmetry.space_group_name_H-M   'P 1'
#
loop_
_entity.id
_entity.type
_entity.pdbx_description
1 polymer ?
#
loop_
_entity_poly.entity_id
_entity_poly.type
_entity_poly.pdbx_seq_one_letter_code
_entity_poly.pdbx_strand_id
1 'polypeptide(L)'
;MNPQKALLSLLAVCLLSITVTLLTQAYWQEQSYRLQSKGNSSKCSEHLVEKEVESTQRKCKSPAVQTQSITLFVRMAATVPELRRQFYCVFLRLSVLFWPASLDKTVAVLDQENEEDHEFASTVLTHMKQHFPDRTFEVLYEPLPKDPTVLDFAKSPKSPGYNRQLYSSFFIDLYTNDDIIAWMDADSAFVSPVTNESIFNGTKVRVLGYDCTLTTKAWVQVWARTTEKALGLPFLADFMTYFPAYIYRDTFTHCREHILRRFNTSNFEEAFKKFYRQEYISPVSVVLSYAWYFERERYDWNLKLCTDLTEYNKRFPSEHIISAEHVVETLLIPQTAFHAKHAQGVREIVFSSYCLSQEAAGNDAEKCSNRTASLITNFVLFTQDVDHDVERLGPPAPPCPKNREETCLQLLERNYNQIGLEIKQKTRKLDWKNVKIVENLAKELKLQCDVLK
;
A
#
# COMPACT_ATOMS: atom_id res chain seq x y z
N MET A 1 -28.40 29.19 -60.49
CA MET A 1 -28.26 28.20 -59.40
C MET A 1 -29.56 27.43 -59.26
N ASN A 2 -29.50 26.10 -59.13
CA ASN A 2 -30.70 25.27 -59.01
C ASN A 2 -31.32 25.47 -57.60
N PRO A 3 -32.58 25.95 -57.48
CA PRO A 3 -33.22 26.25 -56.20
C PRO A 3 -33.27 25.04 -55.25
N GLN A 4 -33.29 23.82 -55.78
CA GLN A 4 -33.22 22.59 -54.96
C GLN A 4 -31.88 22.42 -54.25
N LYS A 5 -30.77 22.82 -54.87
CA LYS A 5 -29.43 22.74 -54.25
C LYS A 5 -29.27 23.76 -53.13
N ALA A 6 -29.84 24.96 -53.29
CA ALA A 6 -29.83 25.98 -52.25
C ALA A 6 -30.63 25.55 -51.02
N LEU A 7 -31.79 24.90 -51.21
CA LEU A 7 -32.62 24.39 -50.12
C LEU A 7 -31.93 23.25 -49.34
N LEU A 8 -31.26 22.33 -50.04
CA LEU A 8 -30.50 21.24 -49.42
C LEU A 8 -29.30 21.74 -48.61
N SER A 9 -28.57 22.74 -49.13
CA SER A 9 -27.49 23.38 -48.38
C SER A 9 -27.99 24.10 -47.13
N LEU A 10 -29.15 24.76 -47.20
CA LEU A 10 -29.74 25.44 -46.05
C LEU A 10 -30.15 24.43 -44.95
N LEU A 11 -30.78 23.32 -45.35
CA LEU A 11 -31.16 22.24 -44.43
C LEU A 11 -29.96 21.59 -43.75
N ALA A 12 -28.87 21.35 -44.49
CA ALA A 12 -27.65 20.79 -43.94
C ALA A 12 -27.01 21.72 -42.89
N VAL A 13 -26.98 23.03 -43.15
CA VAL A 13 -26.46 24.02 -42.20
C VAL A 13 -27.34 24.11 -40.95
N CYS A 14 -28.67 24.07 -41.11
CA CYS A 14 -29.60 24.04 -39.99
C CYS A 14 -29.40 22.79 -39.11
N LEU A 15 -29.29 21.60 -39.71
CA LEU A 15 -29.07 20.35 -38.97
C LEU A 15 -27.74 20.36 -38.20
N LEU A 16 -26.67 20.87 -38.80
CA LEU A 16 -25.37 21.06 -38.15
C LEU A 16 -25.46 22.03 -36.96
N SER A 17 -26.18 23.15 -37.12
CA SER A 17 -26.36 24.13 -36.04
C SER A 17 -27.13 23.54 -34.85
N ILE A 18 -28.16 22.72 -35.12
CA ILE A 18 -28.94 22.04 -34.08
C ILE A 18 -28.08 21.01 -33.34
N THR A 19 -27.30 20.20 -34.05
CA THR A 19 -26.43 19.19 -33.42
C THR A 19 -25.34 19.83 -32.56
N VAL A 20 -24.70 20.91 -33.02
CA VAL A 20 -23.72 21.65 -32.22
C VAL A 20 -24.35 22.25 -30.96
N THR A 21 -25.58 22.76 -31.07
CA THR A 21 -26.31 23.35 -29.93
C THR A 21 -26.68 22.28 -28.89
N LEU A 22 -27.15 21.11 -29.33
CA LEU A 22 -27.50 20.00 -28.43
C LEU A 22 -26.25 19.43 -27.73
N LEU A 23 -25.13 19.29 -28.45
CA LEU A 23 -23.87 18.81 -27.87
C LEU A 23 -23.30 19.80 -26.85
N THR A 24 -23.36 21.11 -27.14
CA THR A 24 -22.93 22.13 -26.17
C THR A 24 -23.85 22.18 -24.95
N GLN A 25 -25.17 22.04 -25.13
CA GLN A 25 -26.11 21.98 -24.00
C GLN A 25 -25.88 20.74 -23.12
N ALA A 26 -25.65 19.56 -23.72
CA ALA A 26 -25.32 18.34 -22.99
C ALA A 26 -23.99 18.48 -22.21
N TYR A 27 -22.97 19.07 -22.82
CA TYR A 27 -21.69 19.36 -22.17
C TYR A 27 -21.85 20.30 -20.97
N TRP A 28 -22.60 21.40 -21.13
CA TRP A 28 -22.86 22.34 -20.04
C TRP A 28 -23.69 21.73 -18.91
N GLN A 29 -24.64 20.85 -19.23
CA GLN A 29 -25.45 20.14 -18.26
C GLN A 29 -24.60 19.15 -17.44
N GLU A 30 -23.66 18.43 -18.08
CA GLU A 30 -22.70 17.57 -17.40
C GLU A 30 -21.75 18.36 -16.49
N GLN A 31 -21.25 19.52 -16.94
CA GLN A 31 -20.43 20.42 -16.13
C GLN A 31 -21.21 20.99 -14.93
N SER A 32 -22.49 21.37 -15.13
CA SER A 32 -23.37 21.82 -14.06
C SER A 32 -23.61 20.73 -13.00
N TYR A 33 -23.79 19.47 -13.42
CA TYR A 33 -23.90 18.33 -12.50
C TYR A 33 -22.62 18.08 -11.70
N ARG A 34 -21.44 18.18 -12.33
CA ARG A 34 -20.14 18.06 -11.66
C ARG A 34 -19.86 19.22 -10.69
N LEU A 35 -20.39 20.41 -10.97
CA LEU A 35 -20.25 21.58 -10.09
C LEU A 35 -21.26 21.54 -8.93
N GLN A 36 -22.48 21.04 -9.14
CA GLN A 36 -23.47 20.87 -8.06
C GLN A 36 -23.12 19.73 -7.10
N SER A 37 -22.44 18.66 -7.54
CA SER A 37 -21.96 17.61 -6.62
C SER A 37 -20.80 18.08 -5.72
N LYS A 38 -20.13 19.18 -6.06
CA LYS A 38 -19.07 19.82 -5.26
C LYS A 38 -19.56 21.00 -4.40
N GLY A 39 -20.86 21.30 -4.41
CA GLY A 39 -21.44 22.50 -3.83
C GLY A 39 -22.30 22.26 -2.59
N ASN A 40 -21.85 21.47 -1.61
CA ASN A 40 -22.39 21.49 -0.24
C ASN A 40 -21.23 21.34 0.76
N SER A 41 -20.32 22.31 0.74
CA SER A 41 -19.38 22.55 1.84
C SER A 41 -19.57 24.00 2.28
N SER A 42 -20.03 24.16 3.51
CA SER A 42 -20.28 25.44 4.16
C SER A 42 -18.99 26.27 4.23
N LYS A 43 -19.01 27.45 3.61
CA LYS A 43 -17.99 28.49 3.78
C LYS A 43 -17.87 28.89 5.26
N CYS A 44 -16.69 28.77 5.84
CA CYS A 44 -16.21 29.70 6.86
C CYS A 44 -14.91 30.31 6.34
N SER A 45 -14.96 31.63 6.16
CA SER A 45 -13.86 32.46 5.68
C SER A 45 -12.84 32.63 6.80
N GLU A 46 -11.57 32.34 6.52
CA GLU A 46 -10.46 32.76 7.37
C GLU A 46 -10.25 34.28 7.17
N HIS A 47 -10.46 35.05 8.24
CA HIS A 47 -9.88 36.37 8.39
C HIS A 47 -9.08 36.38 9.70
N LEU A 48 -7.77 36.59 9.56
CA LEU A 48 -6.82 36.90 10.63
C LEU A 48 -7.31 38.10 11.46
N VAL A 49 -7.30 38.00 12.80
CA VAL A 49 -6.89 39.03 13.78
C VAL A 49 -6.75 38.39 15.17
N GLU A 50 -5.65 38.69 15.85
CA GLU A 50 -5.35 38.40 17.27
C GLU A 50 -6.41 38.98 18.24
N LYS A 51 -6.92 38.16 19.18
CA LYS A 51 -7.10 38.54 20.60
C LYS A 51 -7.64 37.38 21.44
N GLU A 52 -7.07 37.22 22.63
CA GLU A 52 -7.57 36.38 23.73
C GLU A 52 -8.98 36.79 24.18
N VAL A 53 -9.79 35.78 24.58
CA VAL A 53 -10.53 35.67 25.86
C VAL A 53 -11.75 34.74 25.70
N GLU A 54 -11.75 33.69 26.55
CA GLU A 54 -12.86 32.92 27.16
C GLU A 54 -14.05 32.34 26.34
N SER A 55 -14.14 31.01 26.43
CA SER A 55 -15.32 30.26 26.86
C SER A 55 -16.64 30.46 26.10
N THR A 56 -16.87 29.65 25.06
CA THR A 56 -18.12 28.85 24.97
C THR A 56 -17.93 27.64 24.06
N GLN A 57 -18.06 26.45 24.64
CA GLN A 57 -17.91 25.16 23.99
C GLN A 57 -19.11 24.88 23.06
N ARG A 58 -19.07 25.38 21.82
CA ARG A 58 -19.95 24.88 20.74
C ARG A 58 -19.36 23.57 20.21
N LYS A 59 -19.97 22.46 20.62
CA LYS A 59 -19.78 21.14 19.98
C LYS A 59 -20.08 21.26 18.48
N CYS A 60 -19.06 21.48 17.67
CA CYS A 60 -19.07 21.03 16.29
C CYS A 60 -19.15 19.50 16.35
N LYS A 61 -20.33 18.94 16.02
CA LYS A 61 -20.42 17.52 15.71
C LYS A 61 -19.49 17.28 14.53
N SER A 62 -18.40 16.55 14.76
CA SER A 62 -17.56 16.04 13.68
C SER A 62 -18.47 15.36 12.65
N PRO A 63 -18.26 15.61 11.34
CA PRO A 63 -18.90 14.79 10.33
C PRO A 63 -18.54 13.34 10.61
N ALA A 64 -19.52 12.45 10.57
CA ALA A 64 -19.27 11.01 10.71
C ALA A 64 -18.19 10.63 9.69
N VAL A 65 -17.02 10.23 10.20
CA VAL A 65 -15.95 9.65 9.39
C VAL A 65 -16.58 8.45 8.70
N GLN A 66 -16.75 8.54 7.38
CA GLN A 66 -17.06 7.38 6.56
C GLN A 66 -15.96 6.36 6.89
N THR A 67 -16.32 5.27 7.56
CA THR A 67 -15.36 4.23 7.94
C THR A 67 -14.93 3.53 6.66
N GLN A 68 -13.81 3.98 6.09
CA GLN A 68 -13.19 3.34 4.94
C GLN A 68 -12.83 1.91 5.34
N SER A 69 -13.33 0.93 4.60
CA SER A 69 -13.00 -0.48 4.85
C SER A 69 -11.65 -0.82 4.21
N ILE A 70 -10.90 -1.73 4.85
CA ILE A 70 -9.53 -2.08 4.46
C ILE A 70 -9.37 -3.59 4.46
N THR A 71 -8.91 -4.13 3.33
CA THR A 71 -8.51 -5.54 3.21
C THR A 71 -7.00 -5.67 3.27
N LEU A 72 -6.46 -6.53 4.15
CA LEU A 72 -5.09 -7.02 4.03
C LEU A 72 -5.02 -8.05 2.90
N PHE A 73 -4.21 -7.78 1.88
CA PHE A 73 -4.14 -8.61 0.68
C PHE A 73 -2.77 -9.26 0.54
N VAL A 74 -2.77 -10.57 0.25
CA VAL A 74 -1.58 -11.33 -0.13
C VAL A 74 -1.88 -12.25 -1.30
N ARG A 75 -0.99 -12.31 -2.29
CA ARG A 75 -1.04 -13.26 -3.39
C ARG A 75 0.15 -14.19 -3.30
N MET A 76 -0.08 -15.50 -3.39
CA MET A 76 0.99 -16.48 -3.34
C MET A 76 0.68 -17.69 -4.22
N ALA A 77 1.62 -18.63 -4.31
CA ALA A 77 1.41 -19.94 -4.92
C ALA A 77 1.92 -21.00 -3.95
N ALA A 78 1.02 -21.80 -3.39
CA ALA A 78 1.33 -22.81 -2.38
C ALA A 78 2.18 -23.97 -2.94
N THR A 79 2.13 -24.18 -4.26
CA THR A 79 3.03 -25.09 -4.98
C THR A 79 4.50 -24.79 -4.73
N VAL A 80 4.87 -23.56 -4.35
CA VAL A 80 6.23 -23.20 -3.94
C VAL A 80 6.39 -23.45 -2.42
N PRO A 81 7.18 -24.45 -1.98
CA PRO A 81 7.30 -24.79 -0.56
C PRO A 81 7.77 -23.63 0.32
N GLU A 82 8.67 -22.80 -0.20
CA GLU A 82 9.16 -21.62 0.50
C GLU A 82 8.05 -20.59 0.75
N LEU A 83 7.10 -20.41 -0.18
CA LEU A 83 5.98 -19.48 0.01
C LEU A 83 5.00 -20.00 1.07
N ARG A 84 4.79 -21.31 1.19
CA ARG A 84 4.02 -21.90 2.31
C ARG A 84 4.69 -21.63 3.64
N ARG A 85 6.03 -21.79 3.71
CA ARG A 85 6.82 -21.46 4.89
C ARG A 85 6.70 -19.99 5.24
N GLN A 86 6.90 -19.08 4.28
CA GLN A 86 6.79 -17.64 4.51
C GLN A 86 5.39 -17.23 4.95
N PHE A 87 4.34 -17.80 4.33
CA PHE A 87 2.96 -17.54 4.73
C PHE A 87 2.72 -17.87 6.21
N TYR A 88 3.07 -19.08 6.66
CA TYR A 88 2.86 -19.44 8.07
C TYR A 88 3.83 -18.76 9.01
N CYS A 89 5.12 -18.79 8.71
CA CYS A 89 6.18 -18.40 9.65
C CYS A 89 6.45 -16.90 9.71
N VAL A 90 5.98 -16.15 8.71
CA VAL A 90 6.19 -14.70 8.58
C VAL A 90 4.85 -13.99 8.52
N PHE A 91 4.12 -14.11 7.40
CA PHE A 91 2.91 -13.32 7.14
C PHE A 91 1.83 -13.57 8.20
N LEU A 92 1.34 -14.81 8.31
CA LEU A 92 0.23 -15.16 9.21
C LEU A 92 0.65 -14.98 10.67
N ARG A 93 1.82 -15.51 11.05
CA ARG A 93 2.36 -15.43 12.42
C ARG A 93 2.39 -14.01 12.97
N LEU A 94 2.77 -13.04 12.15
CA LEU A 94 2.90 -11.64 12.58
C LEU A 94 1.62 -10.84 12.33
N SER A 95 0.81 -11.21 11.34
CA SER A 95 -0.52 -10.62 11.12
C SER A 95 -1.47 -10.93 12.28
N VAL A 96 -1.48 -12.17 12.82
CA VAL A 96 -2.34 -12.50 13.99
C VAL A 96 -1.96 -11.75 15.26
N LEU A 97 -0.75 -11.16 15.29
CA LEU A 97 -0.26 -10.32 16.38
C LEU A 97 -0.55 -8.84 16.11
N PHE A 98 -0.07 -8.29 15.00
CA PHE A 98 0.01 -6.85 14.78
C PHE A 98 -1.05 -6.27 13.83
N TRP A 99 -1.69 -7.08 13.00
CA TRP A 99 -2.81 -6.64 12.20
C TRP A 99 -4.06 -6.51 13.08
N PRO A 100 -4.66 -5.31 13.19
CA PRO A 100 -5.72 -5.04 14.14
C PRO A 100 -6.99 -5.81 13.76
N ALA A 101 -7.61 -6.44 14.76
CA ALA A 101 -8.87 -7.15 14.55
C ALA A 101 -10.03 -6.23 14.15
N SER A 102 -9.91 -4.91 14.31
CA SER A 102 -10.88 -3.94 13.78
C SER A 102 -10.81 -3.78 12.25
N LEU A 103 -9.72 -4.21 11.63
CA LEU A 103 -9.55 -4.33 10.18
C LEU A 103 -9.60 -5.82 9.83
N ASP A 104 -10.68 -6.50 10.22
CA ASP A 104 -10.76 -7.96 10.37
C ASP A 104 -10.57 -8.76 9.08
N LYS A 105 -10.66 -8.13 7.91
CA LYS A 105 -10.60 -8.80 6.60
C LYS A 105 -9.17 -9.00 6.07
N THR A 106 -8.79 -10.25 5.88
CA THR A 106 -7.60 -10.67 5.14
C THR A 106 -8.02 -11.54 3.95
N VAL A 107 -7.47 -11.26 2.77
CA VAL A 107 -7.69 -12.05 1.55
C VAL A 107 -6.35 -12.63 1.08
N ALA A 108 -6.33 -13.95 0.93
CA ALA A 108 -5.26 -14.66 0.24
C ALA A 108 -5.74 -15.10 -1.16
N VAL A 109 -4.97 -14.79 -2.20
CA VAL A 109 -5.24 -15.26 -3.57
C VAL A 109 -4.24 -16.32 -3.97
N LEU A 110 -4.77 -17.46 -4.44
CA LEU A 110 -4.02 -18.62 -4.90
C LEU A 110 -4.34 -18.97 -6.36
N ASP A 111 -3.56 -19.87 -6.95
CA ASP A 111 -3.76 -20.29 -8.34
C ASP A 111 -4.93 -21.27 -8.44
N GLN A 112 -5.91 -20.99 -9.31
CA GLN A 112 -7.16 -21.76 -9.40
C GLN A 112 -6.99 -23.19 -9.89
N GLU A 113 -6.03 -23.43 -10.78
CA GLU A 113 -5.87 -24.72 -11.44
C GLU A 113 -5.06 -25.75 -10.64
N ASN A 114 -4.40 -25.34 -9.56
CA ASN A 114 -3.46 -26.18 -8.81
C ASN A 114 -4.13 -26.85 -7.61
N GLU A 115 -4.20 -28.18 -7.60
CA GLU A 115 -4.77 -28.94 -6.48
C GLU A 115 -4.06 -28.65 -5.15
N GLU A 116 -2.72 -28.50 -5.15
CA GLU A 116 -1.95 -28.13 -3.95
C GLU A 116 -2.37 -26.78 -3.35
N ASP A 117 -2.77 -25.82 -4.19
CA ASP A 117 -3.28 -24.53 -3.74
C ASP A 117 -4.66 -24.69 -3.08
N HIS A 118 -5.52 -25.57 -3.59
CA HIS A 118 -6.80 -25.90 -2.97
C HIS A 118 -6.65 -26.64 -1.63
N GLU A 119 -5.74 -27.60 -1.55
CA GLU A 119 -5.43 -28.31 -0.30
C GLU A 119 -4.87 -27.36 0.76
N PHE A 120 -3.95 -26.48 0.36
CA PHE A 120 -3.39 -25.46 1.23
C PHE A 120 -4.46 -24.49 1.72
N ALA A 121 -5.32 -23.99 0.83
CA ALA A 121 -6.45 -23.12 1.18
C ALA A 121 -7.38 -23.76 2.21
N SER A 122 -7.79 -25.01 1.99
CA SER A 122 -8.67 -25.76 2.91
C SER A 122 -8.05 -25.88 4.30
N THR A 123 -6.74 -26.14 4.34
CA THR A 123 -5.96 -26.20 5.58
C THR A 123 -5.94 -24.84 6.29
N VAL A 124 -5.59 -23.77 5.59
CA VAL A 124 -5.56 -22.41 6.15
C VAL A 124 -6.93 -21.98 6.67
N LEU A 125 -8.00 -22.18 5.90
CA LEU A 125 -9.36 -21.84 6.31
C LEU A 125 -9.78 -22.62 7.56
N THR A 126 -9.44 -23.90 7.65
CA THR A 126 -9.69 -24.73 8.83
C THR A 126 -8.97 -24.17 10.06
N HIS A 127 -7.67 -23.88 9.93
CA HIS A 127 -6.88 -23.29 11.01
C HIS A 127 -7.41 -21.93 11.46
N MET A 128 -7.76 -21.05 10.52
CA MET A 128 -8.31 -19.73 10.83
C MET A 128 -9.65 -19.84 11.57
N LYS A 129 -10.56 -20.70 11.10
CA LYS A 129 -11.86 -20.91 11.75
C LYS A 129 -11.73 -21.50 13.15
N GLN A 130 -10.79 -22.43 13.37
CA GLN A 130 -10.61 -23.10 14.65
C GLN A 130 -9.92 -22.23 15.69
N HIS A 131 -8.94 -21.43 15.28
CA HIS A 131 -8.04 -20.74 16.21
C HIS A 131 -8.22 -19.23 16.26
N PHE A 132 -8.77 -18.61 15.21
CA PHE A 132 -8.95 -17.17 15.09
C PHE A 132 -10.36 -16.82 14.59
N PRO A 133 -11.43 -17.27 15.27
CA PRO A 133 -12.81 -17.11 14.79
C PRO A 133 -13.30 -15.65 14.78
N ASP A 134 -12.55 -14.72 15.42
CA ASP A 134 -12.82 -13.29 15.40
C ASP A 134 -12.11 -12.55 14.24
N ARG A 135 -11.47 -13.28 13.32
CA ARG A 135 -10.82 -12.74 12.12
C ARG A 135 -11.50 -13.26 10.87
N THR A 136 -11.79 -12.36 9.93
CA THR A 136 -12.32 -12.70 8.62
C THR A 136 -11.16 -13.05 7.69
N PHE A 137 -11.05 -14.32 7.31
CA PHE A 137 -10.02 -14.79 6.38
C PHE A 137 -10.67 -15.45 5.17
N GLU A 138 -10.43 -14.89 4.00
CA GLU A 138 -10.94 -15.36 2.72
C GLU A 138 -9.79 -15.93 1.88
N VAL A 139 -10.05 -17.04 1.19
CA VAL A 139 -9.18 -17.52 0.12
C VAL A 139 -9.95 -17.45 -1.18
N LEU A 140 -9.37 -16.75 -2.15
CA LEU A 140 -9.89 -16.64 -3.51
C LEU A 140 -8.92 -17.27 -4.50
N TYR A 141 -9.44 -17.66 -5.65
CA TYR A 141 -8.66 -18.33 -6.69
C TYR A 141 -8.60 -17.49 -7.94
N GLU A 142 -7.39 -17.29 -8.44
CA GLU A 142 -7.11 -16.61 -9.69
C GLU A 142 -7.01 -17.63 -10.83
N PRO A 143 -7.83 -17.55 -11.89
CA PRO A 143 -7.63 -18.36 -13.08
C PRO A 143 -6.37 -17.94 -13.84
N LEU A 144 -5.86 -18.82 -14.69
CA LEU A 144 -4.85 -18.43 -15.67
C LEU A 144 -5.39 -17.29 -16.56
N PRO A 145 -4.50 -16.40 -17.06
CA PRO A 145 -4.87 -15.46 -18.10
C PRO A 145 -5.44 -16.19 -19.32
N LYS A 146 -6.30 -15.51 -20.08
CA LYS A 146 -6.95 -16.06 -21.27
C LYS A 146 -5.91 -16.45 -22.33
N ASP A 147 -4.84 -15.67 -22.44
CA ASP A 147 -3.63 -16.02 -23.19
C ASP A 147 -2.49 -16.41 -22.23
N PRO A 148 -2.23 -17.71 -21.99
CA PRO A 148 -1.14 -18.17 -21.12
C PRO A 148 0.25 -17.69 -21.56
N THR A 149 0.43 -17.35 -22.84
CA THR A 149 1.71 -16.86 -23.35
C THR A 149 2.04 -15.45 -22.84
N VAL A 150 1.11 -14.76 -22.16
CA VAL A 150 1.38 -13.54 -21.38
C VAL A 150 2.30 -13.77 -20.19
N LEU A 151 2.48 -15.02 -19.78
CA LEU A 151 3.37 -15.41 -18.68
C LEU A 151 4.72 -15.92 -19.17
N ASP A 152 4.84 -16.22 -20.47
CA ASP A 152 6.02 -16.80 -21.08
C ASP A 152 6.83 -15.74 -21.84
N PHE A 153 7.98 -15.40 -21.26
CA PHE A 153 8.89 -14.41 -21.81
C PHE A 153 10.22 -15.08 -22.12
N ALA A 154 10.50 -15.25 -23.41
CA ALA A 154 11.76 -15.82 -23.86
C ALA A 154 12.95 -15.05 -23.27
N LYS A 155 13.84 -15.77 -22.58
CA LYS A 155 15.03 -15.26 -21.86
C LYS A 155 14.74 -14.46 -20.58
N SER A 156 13.51 -14.47 -20.06
CA SER A 156 13.24 -13.88 -18.74
C SER A 156 13.98 -14.67 -17.66
N PRO A 157 14.65 -14.00 -16.69
CA PRO A 157 15.24 -14.68 -15.53
C PRO A 157 14.18 -15.18 -14.54
N LYS A 158 12.90 -14.88 -14.78
CA LYS A 158 11.77 -15.22 -13.89
C LYS A 158 10.92 -16.33 -14.49
N SER A 159 10.49 -17.26 -13.63
CA SER A 159 9.59 -18.34 -14.01
C SER A 159 8.22 -17.79 -14.44
N PRO A 160 7.46 -18.52 -15.27
CA PRO A 160 6.09 -18.16 -15.61
C PRO A 160 5.20 -17.93 -14.37
N GLY A 161 5.40 -18.71 -13.30
CA GLY A 161 4.70 -18.51 -12.01
C GLY A 161 5.02 -17.16 -11.35
N TYR A 162 6.27 -16.70 -11.39
CA TYR A 162 6.62 -15.36 -10.90
C TYR A 162 6.04 -14.27 -11.81
N ASN A 163 6.06 -14.46 -13.13
CA ASN A 163 5.44 -13.52 -14.07
C ASN A 163 3.93 -13.41 -13.84
N ARG A 164 3.26 -14.51 -13.45
CA ARG A 164 1.84 -14.50 -13.06
C ARG A 164 1.60 -13.62 -11.84
N GLN A 165 2.45 -13.67 -10.82
CA GLN A 165 2.34 -12.76 -9.67
C GLN A 165 2.41 -11.29 -10.10
N LEU A 166 3.34 -10.94 -11.00
CA LEU A 166 3.48 -9.56 -11.50
C LEU A 166 2.28 -9.11 -12.33
N TYR A 167 1.74 -10.00 -13.18
CA TYR A 167 0.54 -9.75 -13.98
C TYR A 167 -0.70 -9.59 -13.07
N SER A 168 -0.89 -10.54 -12.17
CA SER A 168 -1.97 -10.60 -11.17
C SER A 168 -2.04 -9.36 -10.29
N SER A 169 -0.89 -8.79 -9.96
CA SER A 169 -0.79 -7.59 -9.12
C SER A 169 -1.52 -6.37 -9.71
N PHE A 170 -1.79 -6.35 -11.01
CA PHE A 170 -2.60 -5.30 -11.61
C PHE A 170 -4.09 -5.50 -11.40
N PHE A 171 -4.57 -6.65 -10.90
CA PHE A 171 -5.98 -7.02 -10.75
C PHE A 171 -6.39 -7.27 -9.29
N ILE A 172 -5.60 -6.77 -8.33
CA ILE A 172 -5.82 -7.00 -6.90
C ILE A 172 -7.21 -6.50 -6.45
N ASP A 173 -7.69 -5.42 -7.06
CA ASP A 173 -9.03 -4.85 -6.87
C ASP A 173 -10.19 -5.77 -7.21
N LEU A 174 -9.98 -6.85 -7.98
CA LEU A 174 -11.03 -7.81 -8.27
C LEU A 174 -11.29 -8.79 -7.11
N TYR A 175 -10.42 -8.81 -6.09
CA TYR A 175 -10.45 -9.76 -4.99
C TYR A 175 -11.00 -9.18 -3.69
N THR A 176 -11.45 -7.93 -3.68
CA THR A 176 -12.15 -7.34 -2.55
C THR A 176 -13.12 -6.24 -2.98
N ASN A 177 -14.14 -5.99 -2.18
CA ASN A 177 -15.05 -4.86 -2.33
C ASN A 177 -14.76 -3.71 -1.34
N ASP A 178 -13.67 -3.82 -0.57
CA ASP A 178 -13.26 -2.76 0.34
C ASP A 178 -12.68 -1.54 -0.40
N ASP A 179 -12.71 -0.39 0.26
CA ASP A 179 -12.28 0.88 -0.34
C ASP A 179 -10.76 0.93 -0.52
N ILE A 180 -10.01 0.33 0.42
CA ILE A 180 -8.56 0.36 0.46
C ILE A 180 -8.02 -1.07 0.56
N ILE A 181 -6.93 -1.30 -0.17
CA ILE A 181 -6.16 -2.54 -0.14
C ILE A 181 -4.85 -2.24 0.57
N ALA A 182 -4.58 -2.96 1.64
CA ALA A 182 -3.27 -3.06 2.27
C ALA A 182 -2.51 -4.20 1.59
N TRP A 183 -1.80 -3.90 0.51
CA TRP A 183 -1.09 -4.89 -0.28
C TRP A 183 0.23 -5.27 0.38
N MET A 184 0.42 -6.57 0.61
CA MET A 184 1.63 -7.14 1.20
C MET A 184 2.14 -8.34 0.40
N ASP A 185 3.46 -8.44 0.25
CA ASP A 185 4.09 -9.66 -0.27
C ASP A 185 4.08 -10.77 0.79
N ALA A 186 4.03 -12.03 0.36
CA ALA A 186 4.01 -13.17 1.29
C ALA A 186 5.31 -13.31 2.12
N ASP A 187 6.41 -12.73 1.64
CA ASP A 187 7.70 -12.66 2.34
C ASP A 187 7.85 -11.41 3.22
N SER A 188 6.78 -10.63 3.41
CA SER A 188 6.77 -9.47 4.29
C SER A 188 6.24 -9.80 5.69
N ALA A 189 6.68 -9.02 6.66
CA ALA A 189 6.54 -9.28 8.08
C ALA A 189 6.09 -8.02 8.83
N PHE A 190 4.97 -8.06 9.55
CA PHE A 190 4.65 -7.02 10.51
C PHE A 190 5.64 -7.05 11.68
N VAL A 191 6.19 -5.90 12.05
CA VAL A 191 7.16 -5.77 13.15
C VAL A 191 6.69 -4.83 14.26
N SER A 192 5.63 -4.06 14.02
CA SER A 192 4.98 -3.21 15.00
C SER A 192 3.46 -3.17 14.77
N PRO A 193 2.64 -2.85 15.79
CA PRO A 193 1.19 -2.77 15.64
C PRO A 193 0.77 -1.71 14.61
N VAL A 194 -0.15 -2.06 13.72
CA VAL A 194 -0.74 -1.10 12.76
C VAL A 194 -1.72 -0.17 13.49
N THR A 195 -1.60 1.13 13.25
CA THR A 195 -2.46 2.17 13.83
C THR A 195 -3.22 2.92 12.75
N ASN A 196 -4.26 3.66 13.12
CA ASN A 196 -4.95 4.50 12.15
C ASN A 196 -4.02 5.59 11.59
N GLU A 197 -3.12 6.12 12.44
CA GLU A 197 -2.12 7.11 12.02
C GLU A 197 -1.12 6.52 11.01
N SER A 198 -0.75 5.23 11.11
CA SER A 198 0.14 4.59 10.13
C SER A 198 -0.50 4.37 8.75
N ILE A 199 -1.83 4.41 8.67
CA ILE A 199 -2.57 4.26 7.41
C ILE A 199 -2.98 5.62 6.84
N PHE A 200 -3.38 6.55 7.70
CA PHE A 200 -4.05 7.79 7.31
C PHE A 200 -3.39 9.06 7.84
N ASN A 201 -3.51 10.12 7.03
CA ASN A 201 -3.38 11.50 7.46
C ASN A 201 -4.69 12.23 7.15
N GLY A 202 -5.55 12.39 8.15
CA GLY A 202 -6.93 12.84 7.93
C GLY A 202 -7.68 11.85 7.04
N THR A 203 -8.10 12.30 5.84
CA THR A 203 -8.78 11.46 4.85
C THR A 203 -7.85 10.90 3.77
N LYS A 204 -6.55 11.25 3.81
CA LYS A 204 -5.57 10.82 2.81
C LYS A 204 -4.87 9.54 3.26
N VAL A 205 -4.67 8.62 2.32
CA VAL A 205 -3.93 7.36 2.57
C VAL A 205 -2.43 7.65 2.49
N ARG A 206 -1.66 7.21 3.49
CA ARG A 206 -0.22 7.43 3.52
C ARG A 206 0.50 6.56 2.51
N VAL A 207 1.42 7.19 1.77
CA VAL A 207 2.29 6.53 0.81
C VAL A 207 3.73 6.91 1.11
N LEU A 208 4.56 5.88 1.23
CA LEU A 208 5.98 6.01 1.56
C LEU A 208 6.78 5.59 0.34
N GLY A 209 7.66 6.45 -0.16
CA GLY A 209 8.48 6.19 -1.35
C GLY A 209 9.95 6.49 -1.10
N TYR A 210 10.82 5.70 -1.71
CA TYR A 210 12.27 5.80 -1.54
C TYR A 210 12.97 5.91 -2.89
N ASP A 211 13.77 6.95 -3.11
CA ASP A 211 14.47 7.10 -4.40
C ASP A 211 15.88 6.50 -4.39
N CYS A 212 16.52 6.32 -3.23
CA CYS A 212 17.95 6.04 -3.22
C CYS A 212 18.30 4.72 -3.93
N THR A 213 17.40 3.75 -3.91
CA THR A 213 17.55 2.47 -4.64
C THR A 213 17.64 2.65 -6.15
N LEU A 214 17.09 3.72 -6.72
CA LEU A 214 17.21 4.02 -8.14
C LEU A 214 18.66 4.26 -8.56
N THR A 215 19.46 4.87 -7.68
CA THR A 215 20.88 5.14 -7.96
C THR A 215 21.78 3.94 -7.64
N THR A 216 21.38 3.08 -6.71
CA THR A 216 22.24 2.03 -6.16
C THR A 216 21.89 0.61 -6.61
N LYS A 217 20.68 0.35 -7.11
CA LYS A 217 20.25 -1.00 -7.53
C LYS A 217 19.82 -1.02 -8.99
N ALA A 218 20.55 -1.82 -9.78
CA ALA A 218 20.30 -1.96 -11.22
C ALA A 218 18.88 -2.46 -11.55
N TRP A 219 18.27 -3.30 -10.69
CA TRP A 219 16.90 -3.77 -10.93
C TRP A 219 15.85 -2.68 -10.73
N VAL A 220 16.07 -1.70 -9.84
CA VAL A 220 15.14 -0.56 -9.65
C VAL A 220 15.19 0.39 -10.85
N GLN A 221 16.36 0.58 -11.46
CA GLN A 221 16.45 1.29 -12.75
C GLN A 221 15.65 0.60 -13.85
N VAL A 222 15.57 -0.74 -13.81
CA VAL A 222 14.75 -1.51 -14.73
C VAL A 222 13.26 -1.31 -14.41
N TRP A 223 12.87 -1.29 -13.13
CA TRP A 223 11.51 -0.92 -12.70
C TRP A 223 11.11 0.47 -13.17
N ALA A 224 12.04 1.42 -13.13
CA ALA A 224 11.79 2.78 -13.58
C ALA A 224 11.47 2.82 -15.08
N ARG A 225 12.27 2.13 -15.91
CA ARG A 225 12.02 2.04 -17.35
C ARG A 225 10.73 1.31 -17.70
N THR A 226 10.41 0.21 -17.01
CA THR A 226 9.16 -0.53 -17.27
C THR A 226 7.93 0.26 -16.84
N THR A 227 8.02 1.00 -15.73
CA THR A 227 6.99 1.96 -15.29
C THR A 227 6.77 3.07 -16.31
N GLU A 228 7.85 3.67 -16.82
CA GLU A 228 7.77 4.72 -17.83
C GLU A 228 7.18 4.20 -19.14
N LYS A 229 7.51 2.97 -19.55
CA LYS A 229 6.85 2.31 -20.70
C LYS A 229 5.34 2.16 -20.44
N ALA A 230 4.96 1.66 -19.26
CA ALA A 230 3.58 1.39 -18.89
C ALA A 230 2.73 2.66 -18.82
N LEU A 231 3.24 3.73 -18.21
CA LEU A 231 2.47 4.95 -17.94
C LEU A 231 2.70 6.06 -18.97
N GLY A 232 3.86 6.06 -19.63
CA GLY A 232 4.33 7.19 -20.44
C GLY A 232 4.80 8.38 -19.64
N LEU A 233 5.01 8.17 -18.34
CA LEU A 233 5.41 9.19 -17.39
C LEU A 233 6.55 8.62 -16.54
N PRO A 234 7.48 9.49 -16.08
CA PRO A 234 8.62 9.06 -15.29
C PRO A 234 8.22 8.23 -14.07
N PHE A 235 9.08 7.30 -13.68
CA PHE A 235 8.96 6.60 -12.40
C PHE A 235 9.01 7.59 -11.22
N LEU A 236 8.14 7.45 -10.23
CA LEU A 236 8.10 8.37 -9.09
C LEU A 236 9.16 8.04 -8.03
N ALA A 237 9.15 6.82 -7.51
CA ALA A 237 10.04 6.34 -6.45
C ALA A 237 9.89 4.80 -6.32
N ASP A 238 10.79 4.16 -5.58
CA ASP A 238 10.63 2.78 -5.16
C ASP A 238 9.62 2.68 -4.02
N PHE A 239 8.60 1.84 -4.20
CA PHE A 239 7.55 1.59 -3.22
C PHE A 239 7.58 0.17 -2.67
N MET A 240 8.61 -0.63 -3.00
CA MET A 240 8.81 -1.99 -2.47
C MET A 240 9.56 -2.01 -1.13
N THR A 241 9.94 -0.85 -0.59
CA THR A 241 10.63 -0.76 0.69
C THR A 241 9.67 -0.75 1.89
N TYR A 242 8.38 -0.50 1.66
CA TYR A 242 7.37 -0.34 2.71
C TYR A 242 6.19 -1.27 2.53
N PHE A 243 5.81 -1.93 3.63
CA PHE A 243 4.60 -2.71 3.68
C PHE A 243 3.73 -2.40 4.91
N PRO A 244 2.41 -2.62 4.80
CA PRO A 244 1.67 -2.78 3.55
C PRO A 244 1.70 -1.51 2.69
N ALA A 245 1.62 -1.67 1.36
CA ALA A 245 1.31 -0.55 0.48
C ALA A 245 -0.21 -0.33 0.50
N TYR A 246 -0.65 0.78 1.07
CA TYR A 246 -2.06 1.14 1.13
C TYR A 246 -2.48 1.87 -0.14
N ILE A 247 -3.42 1.29 -0.88
CA ILE A 247 -3.86 1.81 -2.18
C ILE A 247 -5.38 1.76 -2.24
N TYR A 248 -6.00 2.83 -2.73
CA TYR A 248 -7.43 2.79 -3.01
C TYR A 248 -7.74 1.76 -4.09
N ARG A 249 -8.82 1.00 -3.90
CA ARG A 249 -9.20 -0.09 -4.81
C ARG A 249 -9.35 0.37 -6.26
N ASP A 250 -10.04 1.48 -6.47
CA ASP A 250 -10.32 2.03 -7.79
C ASP A 250 -9.05 2.54 -8.51
N THR A 251 -7.99 2.91 -7.79
CA THR A 251 -6.70 3.28 -8.40
C THR A 251 -6.11 2.16 -9.27
N PHE A 252 -6.31 0.88 -8.91
CA PHE A 252 -5.89 -0.24 -9.77
C PHE A 252 -6.65 -0.26 -11.09
N THR A 253 -7.98 -0.13 -11.03
CA THR A 253 -8.84 -0.04 -12.23
C THR A 253 -8.43 1.13 -13.11
N HIS A 254 -8.32 2.34 -12.56
CA HIS A 254 -7.95 3.52 -13.32
C HIS A 254 -6.53 3.42 -13.91
N CYS A 255 -5.58 2.83 -13.17
CA CYS A 255 -4.24 2.55 -13.68
C CYS A 255 -4.27 1.58 -14.88
N ARG A 256 -5.03 0.47 -14.79
CA ARG A 256 -5.20 -0.46 -15.91
C ARG A 256 -5.82 0.24 -17.12
N GLU A 257 -6.87 1.03 -16.93
CA GLU A 257 -7.54 1.78 -18.01
C GLU A 257 -6.62 2.81 -18.67
N HIS A 258 -5.75 3.46 -17.89
CA HIS A 258 -4.72 4.35 -18.43
C HIS A 258 -3.73 3.60 -19.33
N ILE A 259 -3.21 2.45 -18.86
CA ILE A 259 -2.30 1.60 -19.62
C ILE A 259 -2.96 1.12 -20.93
N LEU A 260 -4.21 0.65 -20.86
CA LEU A 260 -4.97 0.20 -22.02
C LEU A 260 -5.13 1.31 -23.08
N ARG A 261 -5.54 2.52 -22.65
CA ARG A 261 -5.65 3.70 -23.52
C ARG A 261 -4.32 4.06 -24.15
N ARG A 262 -3.23 4.06 -23.37
CA ARG A 262 -1.89 4.37 -23.85
C ARG A 262 -1.43 3.42 -24.95
N PHE A 263 -1.73 2.13 -24.82
CA PHE A 263 -1.35 1.11 -25.81
C PHE A 263 -2.39 0.87 -26.90
N ASN A 264 -3.46 1.67 -26.93
CA ASN A 264 -4.58 1.59 -27.87
C ASN A 264 -5.09 0.14 -28.02
N THR A 265 -5.36 -0.52 -26.90
CA THR A 265 -5.92 -1.88 -26.85
C THR A 265 -6.95 -1.98 -25.73
N SER A 266 -7.92 -2.88 -25.89
CA SER A 266 -8.85 -3.28 -24.82
C SER A 266 -8.40 -4.54 -24.08
N ASN A 267 -7.30 -5.16 -24.50
CA ASN A 267 -6.76 -6.37 -23.90
C ASN A 267 -5.53 -6.05 -23.03
N PHE A 268 -5.65 -6.28 -21.72
CA PHE A 268 -4.56 -6.00 -20.80
C PHE A 268 -3.37 -6.95 -21.00
N GLU A 269 -3.59 -8.18 -21.47
CA GLU A 269 -2.51 -9.13 -21.78
C GLU A 269 -1.62 -8.60 -22.91
N GLU A 270 -2.23 -7.99 -23.94
CA GLU A 270 -1.50 -7.34 -25.03
C GLU A 270 -0.74 -6.12 -24.54
N ALA A 271 -1.35 -5.29 -23.67
CA ALA A 271 -0.69 -4.13 -23.10
C ALA A 271 0.48 -4.55 -22.20
N PHE A 272 0.29 -5.55 -21.33
CA PHE A 272 1.31 -6.10 -20.44
C PHE A 272 2.54 -6.56 -21.20
N LYS A 273 2.37 -7.34 -22.27
CA LYS A 273 3.47 -7.74 -23.18
C LYS A 273 4.17 -6.57 -23.88
N LYS A 274 3.59 -5.37 -23.94
CA LYS A 274 4.25 -4.21 -24.57
C LYS A 274 5.21 -3.51 -23.61
N PHE A 275 4.92 -3.45 -22.31
CA PHE A 275 5.80 -2.81 -21.33
C PHE A 275 6.65 -3.80 -20.51
N TYR A 276 6.19 -5.04 -20.35
CA TYR A 276 6.91 -6.14 -19.70
C TYR A 276 7.31 -7.18 -20.75
N ARG A 277 8.61 -7.27 -21.07
CA ARG A 277 9.12 -8.20 -22.11
C ARG A 277 10.28 -9.08 -21.66
N GLN A 278 11.26 -8.54 -20.95
CA GLN A 278 12.51 -9.23 -20.53
C GLN A 278 13.13 -8.57 -19.28
N GLU A 279 12.35 -7.74 -18.60
CA GLU A 279 12.83 -6.78 -17.60
C GLU A 279 12.21 -7.11 -16.24
N TYR A 280 12.70 -6.46 -15.18
CA TYR A 280 12.04 -6.48 -13.89
C TYR A 280 10.94 -5.41 -13.88
N ILE A 281 9.85 -5.67 -13.16
CA ILE A 281 8.81 -4.69 -12.88
C ILE A 281 8.43 -4.78 -11.40
N SER A 282 8.07 -3.63 -10.84
CA SER A 282 7.38 -3.53 -9.56
C SER A 282 5.98 -2.99 -9.83
N PRO A 283 4.93 -3.82 -9.85
CA PRO A 283 3.59 -3.34 -10.16
C PRO A 283 3.06 -2.34 -9.12
N VAL A 284 3.45 -2.47 -7.84
CA VAL A 284 3.14 -1.45 -6.82
C VAL A 284 3.71 -0.09 -7.19
N SER A 285 4.94 -0.06 -7.73
CA SER A 285 5.55 1.20 -8.17
C SER A 285 4.90 1.77 -9.42
N VAL A 286 4.35 0.93 -10.30
CA VAL A 286 3.53 1.38 -11.44
C VAL A 286 2.24 2.01 -10.94
N VAL A 287 1.49 1.33 -10.06
CA VAL A 287 0.20 1.81 -9.56
C VAL A 287 0.35 3.08 -8.73
N LEU A 288 1.37 3.17 -7.87
CA LEU A 288 1.61 4.38 -7.07
C LEU A 288 2.22 5.52 -7.90
N SER A 289 3.04 5.23 -8.91
CA SER A 289 3.44 6.28 -9.86
C SER A 289 2.23 6.81 -10.62
N TYR A 290 1.30 5.95 -11.06
CA TYR A 290 0.02 6.37 -11.65
C TYR A 290 -0.76 7.27 -10.67
N ALA A 291 -0.90 6.85 -9.41
CA ALA A 291 -1.59 7.61 -8.39
C ALA A 291 -0.99 9.01 -8.21
N TRP A 292 0.33 9.17 -8.26
CA TRP A 292 0.99 10.48 -8.17
C TRP A 292 0.62 11.44 -9.31
N TYR A 293 0.45 10.92 -10.52
CA TYR A 293 0.16 11.75 -11.69
C TYR A 293 -1.31 12.09 -11.82
N PHE A 294 -2.20 11.18 -11.45
CA PHE A 294 -3.62 11.29 -11.77
C PHE A 294 -4.54 11.36 -10.54
N GLU A 295 -4.05 10.95 -9.37
CA GLU A 295 -4.85 10.81 -8.14
C GLU A 295 -4.16 11.38 -6.90
N ARG A 296 -3.17 12.27 -7.09
CA ARG A 296 -2.22 12.74 -6.06
C ARG A 296 -2.91 13.14 -4.76
N GLU A 297 -4.02 13.87 -4.87
CA GLU A 297 -4.72 14.47 -3.73
C GLU A 297 -5.36 13.47 -2.78
N ARG A 298 -5.54 12.22 -3.19
CA ARG A 298 -6.09 11.17 -2.33
C ARG A 298 -5.07 10.63 -1.34
N TYR A 299 -3.79 10.94 -1.54
CA TYR A 299 -2.67 10.33 -0.85
C TYR A 299 -1.83 11.36 -0.10
N ASP A 300 -1.30 10.95 1.05
CA ASP A 300 -0.34 11.69 1.86
C ASP A 300 1.06 11.17 1.56
N TRP A 301 1.77 11.88 0.67
CA TRP A 301 3.05 11.43 0.12
C TRP A 301 4.20 11.78 1.05
N ASN A 302 5.03 10.78 1.32
CA ASN A 302 6.21 10.88 2.16
C ASN A 302 7.39 10.24 1.40
N LEU A 303 8.10 11.04 0.62
CA LEU A 303 9.20 10.61 -0.25
C LEU A 303 10.56 10.95 0.38
N LYS A 304 11.48 9.98 0.50
CA LYS A 304 12.88 10.28 0.80
C LYS A 304 13.70 10.23 -0.47
N LEU A 305 14.36 11.35 -0.73
CA LEU A 305 15.22 11.53 -1.89
C LEU A 305 16.68 11.44 -1.46
N CYS A 306 17.51 10.78 -2.27
CA CYS A 306 18.97 10.81 -2.11
C CYS A 306 19.65 11.81 -3.05
N THR A 307 18.85 12.57 -3.79
CA THR A 307 19.29 13.64 -4.67
C THR A 307 18.58 14.93 -4.26
N ASP A 308 19.20 16.07 -4.56
CA ASP A 308 18.56 17.38 -4.32
C ASP A 308 17.20 17.44 -5.03
N LEU A 309 16.19 18.03 -4.37
CA LEU A 309 14.83 18.08 -4.90
C LEU A 309 14.77 18.77 -6.27
N THR A 310 15.56 19.82 -6.48
CA THR A 310 15.60 20.55 -7.76
C THR A 310 16.17 19.66 -8.86
N GLU A 311 17.26 18.94 -8.56
CA GLU A 311 17.86 17.99 -9.49
C GLU A 311 16.90 16.84 -9.80
N TYR A 312 16.28 16.29 -8.77
CA TYR A 312 15.31 15.20 -8.87
C TYR A 312 14.13 15.57 -9.76
N ASN A 313 13.63 16.81 -9.60
CA ASN A 313 12.48 17.31 -10.34
C ASN A 313 12.72 17.49 -11.84
N LYS A 314 13.97 17.56 -12.32
CA LYS A 314 14.27 17.72 -13.76
C LYS A 314 13.72 16.60 -14.64
N ARG A 315 13.44 15.43 -14.07
CA ARG A 315 12.90 14.28 -14.82
C ARG A 315 11.39 14.35 -15.01
N PHE A 316 10.68 15.18 -14.25
CA PHE A 316 9.21 15.24 -14.26
C PHE A 316 8.68 16.39 -15.13
N PRO A 317 7.49 16.23 -15.73
CA PRO A 317 6.76 17.37 -16.30
C PRO A 317 6.50 18.45 -15.26
N SER A 318 6.45 19.71 -15.69
CA SER A 318 6.34 20.90 -14.82
C SER A 318 5.14 20.87 -13.86
N GLU A 319 4.03 20.32 -14.31
CA GLU A 319 2.77 20.17 -13.59
C GLU A 319 2.79 19.03 -12.56
N HIS A 320 3.82 18.19 -12.62
CA HIS A 320 3.92 16.97 -11.81
C HIS A 320 5.14 16.91 -10.91
N ILE A 321 5.90 18.01 -10.79
CA ILE A 321 7.03 18.13 -9.88
C ILE A 321 6.63 17.83 -8.43
N ILE A 322 7.60 17.38 -7.66
CA ILE A 322 7.50 17.14 -6.23
C ILE A 322 7.79 18.45 -5.49
N SER A 323 6.85 18.92 -4.68
CA SER A 323 7.06 20.02 -3.75
C SER A 323 7.72 19.53 -2.44
N ALA A 324 8.35 20.46 -1.72
CA ALA A 324 9.06 20.15 -0.47
C ALA A 324 8.17 19.50 0.61
N GLU A 325 6.86 19.76 0.58
CA GLU A 325 5.90 19.18 1.53
C GLU A 325 5.75 17.65 1.41
N HIS A 326 6.08 17.10 0.23
CA HIS A 326 6.02 15.65 -0.02
C HIS A 326 7.34 14.95 0.30
N VAL A 327 8.40 15.70 0.64
CA VAL A 327 9.72 15.16 0.91
C VAL A 327 9.98 15.11 2.40
N VAL A 328 10.42 13.95 2.89
CA VAL A 328 10.69 13.72 4.30
C VAL A 328 12.14 13.28 4.52
N GLU A 329 12.80 13.92 5.47
CA GLU A 329 14.12 13.48 5.96
C GLU A 329 14.00 12.31 6.94
N THR A 330 12.90 12.27 7.69
CA THR A 330 12.60 11.21 8.67
C THR A 330 11.12 10.93 8.60
N LEU A 331 10.76 9.66 8.58
CA LEU A 331 9.36 9.27 8.64
C LEU A 331 8.75 9.80 9.94
N LEU A 332 7.67 10.57 9.81
CA LEU A 332 6.95 11.08 10.97
C LEU A 332 6.11 9.99 11.66
N ILE A 333 6.07 8.78 11.10
CA ILE A 333 5.35 7.64 11.64
C ILE A 333 6.21 6.37 11.53
N PRO A 334 6.31 5.58 12.61
CA PRO A 334 7.00 4.28 12.57
C PRO A 334 6.36 3.35 11.56
N GLN A 335 7.19 2.65 10.79
CA GLN A 335 6.71 1.59 9.90
C GLN A 335 6.18 0.39 10.66
N THR A 336 5.29 -0.33 9.99
CA THR A 336 4.59 -1.48 10.56
C THR A 336 5.08 -2.81 9.99
N ALA A 337 5.58 -2.85 8.76
CA ALA A 337 6.10 -4.07 8.16
C ALA A 337 7.26 -3.84 7.18
N PHE A 338 8.08 -4.89 7.01
CA PHE A 338 9.22 -4.95 6.09
C PHE A 338 9.26 -6.31 5.39
N HIS A 339 10.00 -6.44 4.28
CA HIS A 339 10.38 -7.78 3.80
C HIS A 339 11.22 -8.50 4.86
N ALA A 340 10.90 -9.76 5.15
CA ALA A 340 11.56 -10.55 6.19
C ALA A 340 13.07 -10.71 5.95
N LYS A 341 13.49 -10.76 4.68
CA LYS A 341 14.90 -10.89 4.29
C LYS A 341 15.74 -9.65 4.66
N HIS A 342 15.12 -8.46 4.73
CA HIS A 342 15.81 -7.19 4.93
C HIS A 342 16.01 -6.87 6.40
N ALA A 343 15.20 -7.44 7.29
CA ALA A 343 15.32 -7.16 8.71
C ALA A 343 16.14 -8.26 9.43
N GLN A 344 17.47 -8.19 9.28
CA GLN A 344 18.35 -8.68 10.35
C GLN A 344 17.90 -7.98 11.65
N GLY A 345 17.30 -8.73 12.57
CA GLY A 345 16.69 -8.15 13.77
C GLY A 345 15.16 -8.03 13.77
N VAL A 346 14.40 -8.50 12.74
CA VAL A 346 12.91 -8.62 12.79
C VAL A 346 12.47 -9.11 14.16
N ARG A 347 13.17 -10.12 14.68
CA ARG A 347 12.84 -10.79 15.93
C ARG A 347 12.90 -9.84 17.13
N GLU A 348 13.96 -9.04 17.22
CA GLU A 348 14.17 -8.08 18.30
C GLU A 348 13.15 -6.94 18.20
N ILE A 349 12.85 -6.48 16.98
CA ILE A 349 11.88 -5.41 16.73
C ILE A 349 10.46 -5.87 17.08
N VAL A 350 10.05 -7.06 16.64
CA VAL A 350 8.75 -7.67 16.95
C VAL A 350 8.58 -7.78 18.45
N PHE A 351 9.60 -8.32 19.14
CA PHE A 351 9.57 -8.47 20.59
C PHE A 351 9.51 -7.11 21.31
N SER A 352 10.38 -6.18 20.92
CA SER A 352 10.44 -4.85 21.51
C SER A 352 9.11 -4.09 21.30
N SER A 353 8.56 -4.10 20.09
CA SER A 353 7.26 -3.50 19.78
C SER A 353 6.12 -4.11 20.58
N TYR A 354 6.10 -5.45 20.74
CA TYR A 354 5.12 -6.11 21.59
C TYR A 354 5.25 -5.66 23.05
N CYS A 355 6.46 -5.70 23.60
CA CYS A 355 6.69 -5.39 25.01
C CYS A 355 6.44 -3.93 25.35
N LEU A 356 6.90 -2.99 24.53
CA LEU A 356 6.61 -1.56 24.70
C LEU A 356 5.10 -1.28 24.67
N SER A 357 4.35 -1.99 23.82
CA SER A 357 2.88 -1.87 23.78
C SER A 357 2.22 -2.39 25.06
N GLN A 358 2.71 -3.50 25.61
CA GLN A 358 2.20 -4.07 26.87
C GLN A 358 2.57 -3.21 28.08
N GLU A 359 3.80 -2.69 28.10
CA GLU A 359 4.29 -1.77 29.14
C GLU A 359 3.48 -0.48 29.16
N ALA A 360 3.23 0.14 28.00
CA ALA A 360 2.35 1.30 27.89
C ALA A 360 0.91 1.00 28.33
N ALA A 361 0.47 -0.26 28.19
CA ALA A 361 -0.80 -0.76 28.71
C ALA A 361 -0.77 -1.05 30.24
N GLY A 362 0.38 -0.94 30.90
CA GLY A 362 0.54 -1.26 32.32
C GLY A 362 0.47 -2.76 32.62
N ASN A 363 0.66 -3.59 31.60
CA ASN A 363 0.62 -5.04 31.72
C ASN A 363 2.03 -5.59 31.99
N ASP A 364 2.16 -6.47 32.98
CA ASP A 364 3.34 -7.31 33.14
C ASP A 364 3.18 -8.57 32.28
N ALA A 365 3.51 -8.45 30.99
CA ALA A 365 3.46 -9.58 30.09
C ALA A 365 4.64 -10.51 30.39
N GLU A 366 4.38 -11.75 30.83
CA GLU A 366 5.40 -12.78 31.14
C GLU A 366 6.49 -12.91 30.06
N LYS A 367 6.10 -12.77 28.79
CA LYS A 367 7.02 -12.85 27.65
C LYS A 367 8.08 -11.73 27.68
N CYS A 368 7.80 -10.61 28.34
CA CYS A 368 8.64 -9.41 28.47
C CYS A 368 9.51 -9.40 29.73
N SER A 369 9.20 -10.19 30.76
CA SER A 369 9.81 -10.09 32.09
C SER A 369 11.33 -10.37 32.14
N ASN A 370 11.89 -11.02 31.13
CA ASN A 370 13.32 -11.36 31.04
C ASN A 370 14.11 -10.48 30.05
N ARG A 371 13.51 -9.40 29.52
CA ARG A 371 14.15 -8.56 28.51
C ARG A 371 13.77 -7.10 28.65
N THR A 372 14.76 -6.23 28.58
CA THR A 372 14.54 -4.79 28.47
C THR A 372 14.17 -4.47 27.03
N ALA A 373 12.90 -4.13 26.79
CA ALA A 373 12.51 -3.46 25.56
C ALA A 373 12.95 -1.99 25.63
N SER A 374 13.37 -1.43 24.50
CA SER A 374 13.82 -0.05 24.43
C SER A 374 13.27 0.60 23.18
N LEU A 375 12.82 1.85 23.29
CA LEU A 375 12.42 2.67 22.16
C LEU A 375 13.54 2.79 21.13
N ILE A 376 14.80 2.83 21.57
CA ILE A 376 15.99 2.95 20.71
C ILE A 376 16.10 1.74 19.77
N THR A 377 15.80 0.53 20.25
CA THR A 377 15.77 -0.69 19.42
C THR A 377 14.80 -0.55 18.25
N ASN A 378 13.76 0.27 18.41
CA ASN A 378 12.73 0.48 17.41
C ASN A 378 12.96 1.72 16.54
N PHE A 379 14.11 2.39 16.63
CA PHE A 379 14.48 3.43 15.67
C PHE A 379 14.49 2.91 14.23
N VAL A 380 14.78 1.62 14.04
CA VAL A 380 14.73 0.95 12.73
C VAL A 380 13.36 1.02 12.05
N LEU A 381 12.29 1.29 12.79
CA LEU A 381 10.97 1.55 12.20
C LEU A 381 10.93 2.85 11.39
N PHE A 382 11.91 3.74 11.54
CA PHE A 382 12.07 4.93 10.71
C PHE A 382 12.99 4.69 9.51
N THR A 383 13.61 3.50 9.38
CA THR A 383 14.54 3.17 8.30
C THR A 383 13.82 2.95 6.99
N GLN A 384 14.17 3.73 5.99
CA GLN A 384 13.52 3.68 4.69
C GLN A 384 14.04 2.57 3.77
N ASP A 385 15.21 2.01 4.08
CA ASP A 385 15.76 0.83 3.42
C ASP A 385 16.73 0.12 4.37
N VAL A 386 16.30 -1.01 4.95
CA VAL A 386 17.13 -1.75 5.90
C VAL A 386 18.36 -2.36 5.19
N ASP A 387 18.29 -2.73 3.91
CA ASP A 387 19.46 -3.24 3.18
C ASP A 387 20.48 -2.13 2.92
N HIS A 388 20.09 -0.96 2.43
CA HIS A 388 21.06 0.12 2.19
C HIS A 388 21.48 0.87 3.44
N ASP A 389 20.56 1.18 4.36
CA ASP A 389 20.92 1.94 5.56
C ASP A 389 21.73 1.03 6.51
N VAL A 390 21.54 -0.31 6.53
CA VAL A 390 22.40 -1.22 7.33
C VAL A 390 23.72 -1.57 6.62
N GLU A 391 23.75 -1.78 5.29
CA GLU A 391 25.00 -2.07 4.57
C GLU A 391 25.98 -0.88 4.55
N ARG A 392 25.48 0.37 4.55
CA ARG A 392 26.35 1.56 4.44
C ARG A 392 26.85 2.10 5.78
N LEU A 393 26.15 1.83 6.89
CA LEU A 393 26.42 2.50 8.17
C LEU A 393 27.45 1.80 9.06
N GLY A 394 27.89 0.57 8.74
CA GLY A 394 28.68 -0.21 9.69
C GLY A 394 27.92 -0.39 11.02
N PRO A 395 28.55 -0.89 12.10
CA PRO A 395 27.87 -1.07 13.38
C PRO A 395 27.34 0.28 13.92
N PRO A 396 26.17 0.28 14.58
CA PRO A 396 24.96 0.91 14.09
C PRO A 396 24.95 2.42 14.33
N ALA A 397 24.97 3.22 13.27
CA ALA A 397 24.39 4.55 13.38
C ALA A 397 22.85 4.40 13.37
N PRO A 398 22.12 5.00 14.31
CA PRO A 398 20.69 4.85 14.36
C PRO A 398 20.05 5.43 13.08
N PRO A 399 19.03 4.77 12.52
CA PRO A 399 18.33 5.22 11.32
C PRO A 399 17.45 6.45 11.56
N CYS A 400 17.21 6.80 12.82
CA CYS A 400 16.86 8.16 13.19
C CYS A 400 18.11 9.05 13.08
N PRO A 401 18.10 10.14 12.28
CA PRO A 401 19.24 11.05 12.20
C PRO A 401 19.68 11.49 13.61
N LYS A 402 20.99 11.50 13.89
CA LYS A 402 21.52 11.81 15.23
C LYS A 402 21.02 13.16 15.79
N ASN A 403 20.69 14.11 14.92
CA ASN A 403 20.13 15.41 15.28
C ASN A 403 18.61 15.42 15.48
N ARG A 404 17.94 14.27 15.36
CA ARG A 404 16.48 14.09 15.49
C ARG A 404 16.09 12.95 16.44
N GLU A 405 17.04 12.42 17.20
CA GLU A 405 16.83 11.31 18.14
C GLU A 405 15.65 11.56 19.10
N GLU A 406 15.58 12.77 19.67
CA GLU A 406 14.49 13.18 20.54
C GLU A 406 13.14 13.15 19.84
N THR A 407 13.06 13.62 18.59
CA THR A 407 11.83 13.56 17.79
C THR A 407 11.39 12.11 17.56
N CYS A 408 12.31 11.21 17.20
CA CYS A 408 12.00 9.80 17.00
C CYS A 408 11.53 9.13 18.29
N LEU A 409 12.15 9.44 19.43
CA LEU A 409 11.71 8.96 20.74
C LEU A 409 10.29 9.41 21.06
N GLN A 410 10.00 10.71 20.88
CA GLN A 410 8.65 11.26 21.11
C GLN A 410 7.61 10.61 20.19
N LEU A 411 7.95 10.37 18.93
CA LEU A 411 7.06 9.68 17.98
C LEU A 411 6.78 8.23 18.38
N LEU A 412 7.80 7.47 18.79
CA LEU A 412 7.62 6.10 19.27
C LEU A 412 6.86 6.05 20.59
N GLU A 413 7.16 6.93 21.54
CA GLU A 413 6.47 7.02 22.82
C GLU A 413 4.99 7.33 22.60
N ARG A 414 4.66 8.34 21.78
CA ARG A 414 3.29 8.63 21.39
C ARG A 414 2.60 7.42 20.77
N ASN A 415 3.26 6.74 19.83
CA ASN A 415 2.71 5.57 19.16
C ASN A 415 2.39 4.44 20.14
N TYR A 416 3.34 4.05 21.01
CA TYR A 416 3.11 2.98 21.98
C TYR A 416 2.12 3.37 23.08
N ASN A 417 2.10 4.63 23.52
CA ASN A 417 1.10 5.12 24.47
C ASN A 417 -0.32 5.03 23.89
N GLN A 418 -0.50 5.38 22.62
CA GLN A 418 -1.79 5.23 21.92
C GLN A 418 -2.19 3.75 21.83
N ILE A 419 -1.28 2.86 21.44
CA ILE A 419 -1.52 1.41 21.39
C ILE A 419 -1.86 0.87 22.79
N GLY A 420 -1.13 1.29 23.81
CA GLY A 420 -1.35 0.90 25.21
C GLY A 420 -2.72 1.33 25.72
N LEU A 421 -3.19 2.52 25.32
CA LEU A 421 -4.55 3.00 25.61
C LEU A 421 -5.61 2.11 24.97
N GLU A 422 -5.43 1.72 23.70
CA GLU A 422 -6.35 0.81 23.00
C GLU A 422 -6.40 -0.58 23.64
N ILE A 423 -5.26 -1.08 24.13
CA ILE A 423 -5.19 -2.34 24.91
C ILE A 423 -5.94 -2.20 26.23
N LYS A 424 -5.70 -1.13 27.01
CA LYS A 424 -6.39 -0.84 28.28
C LYS A 424 -7.91 -0.76 28.09
N GLN A 425 -8.35 -0.15 26.99
CA GLN A 425 -9.76 0.00 26.63
C GLN A 425 -10.37 -1.28 26.02
N LYS A 426 -9.57 -2.34 25.83
CA LYS A 426 -9.97 -3.61 25.20
C LYS A 426 -10.46 -3.46 23.77
N THR A 427 -10.10 -2.37 23.09
CA THR A 427 -10.38 -2.14 21.67
C THR A 427 -9.29 -2.75 20.77
N ARG A 428 -8.11 -3.03 21.33
CA ARG A 428 -7.03 -3.78 20.68
C ARG A 428 -6.67 -5.03 21.46
N LYS A 429 -6.55 -6.15 20.74
CA LYS A 429 -5.96 -7.39 21.26
C LYS A 429 -4.55 -7.56 20.70
N LEU A 430 -3.57 -7.69 21.60
CA LEU A 430 -2.18 -7.99 21.26
C LEU A 430 -1.74 -9.20 22.09
N ASP A 431 -2.04 -10.42 21.61
CA ASP A 431 -1.81 -11.65 22.37
C ASP A 431 -0.70 -12.50 21.74
N TRP A 432 0.42 -12.66 22.44
CA TRP A 432 1.52 -13.50 22.00
C TRP A 432 1.15 -14.99 21.89
N LYS A 433 0.08 -15.44 22.57
CA LYS A 433 -0.44 -16.80 22.42
C LYS A 433 -0.85 -17.09 20.97
N ASN A 434 -1.35 -16.10 20.23
CA ASN A 434 -1.70 -16.25 18.82
C ASN A 434 -0.48 -16.62 17.97
N VAL A 435 0.67 -16.02 18.26
CA VAL A 435 1.96 -16.35 17.61
C VAL A 435 2.32 -17.82 17.88
N LYS A 436 2.22 -18.26 19.13
CA LYS A 436 2.51 -19.66 19.52
C LYS A 436 1.56 -20.65 18.84
N ILE A 437 0.29 -20.29 18.65
CA ILE A 437 -0.67 -21.12 17.91
C ILE A 437 -0.20 -21.29 16.46
N VAL A 438 0.10 -20.20 15.75
CA VAL A 438 0.57 -20.28 14.35
C VAL A 438 1.88 -21.08 14.23
N GLU A 439 2.80 -20.94 15.18
CA GLU A 439 4.03 -21.75 15.23
C GLU A 439 3.75 -23.25 15.39
N ASN A 440 2.73 -23.63 16.16
CA ASN A 440 2.35 -25.04 16.32
C ASN A 440 1.69 -25.57 15.04
N LEU A 441 0.80 -24.80 14.43
CA LEU A 441 0.19 -25.14 13.13
C LEU A 441 1.25 -25.32 12.05
N ALA A 442 2.27 -24.46 12.02
CA ALA A 442 3.39 -24.60 11.10
C ALA A 442 4.14 -25.93 11.33
N LYS A 443 4.38 -26.34 12.58
CA LYS A 443 5.00 -27.64 12.91
C LYS A 443 4.14 -28.83 12.49
N GLU A 444 2.83 -28.75 12.64
CA GLU A 444 1.89 -29.78 12.17
C GLU A 444 2.01 -29.99 10.65
N LEU A 445 2.23 -28.91 9.91
CA LEU A 445 2.51 -28.91 8.47
C LEU A 445 3.97 -29.21 8.13
N LYS A 446 4.80 -29.59 9.10
CA LYS A 446 6.25 -29.85 8.95
C LYS A 446 7.03 -28.65 8.37
N LEU A 447 6.53 -27.44 8.60
CA LEU A 447 7.21 -26.20 8.24
C LEU A 447 8.13 -25.76 9.38
N GLN A 448 9.37 -25.44 9.05
CA GLN A 448 10.33 -24.95 10.04
C GLN A 448 10.30 -23.42 10.09
N CYS A 449 9.75 -22.88 11.17
CA CYS A 449 9.82 -21.45 11.44
C CYS A 449 11.08 -21.09 12.22
N ASP A 450 11.61 -19.92 11.89
CA ASP A 450 12.61 -19.26 12.71
C ASP A 450 12.08 -18.97 14.12
N VAL A 451 12.89 -19.25 15.13
CA VAL A 451 12.52 -18.94 16.52
C VAL A 451 12.52 -17.42 16.69
N LEU A 452 11.34 -16.83 16.95
CA LEU A 452 11.22 -15.50 17.53
C LEU A 452 11.69 -15.64 18.98
N LYS A 453 13.01 -15.62 19.16
CA LYS A 453 13.59 -15.67 20.49
C LYS A 453 13.12 -14.46 21.23
#